data_AF-A0A1P8NW90-F1
#
_entry.id   AF-A0A1P8NW90-F1
#
_cell.length_a   1.000
_cell.length_b   1.000
_cell.length_c   1.000
_cell.angle_alpha   90.00
_cell.angle_beta   90.00
_cell.angle_gamma   90.00
#
_symmetry.space_group_name_H-M   'P 1'
#
loop_
_entity.id
_entity.type
_entity.pdbx_description
1 polymer ?
#
loop_
_entity_poly.entity_id
_entity_poly.type
_entity_poly.pdbx_seq_one_letter_code
_entity_poly.pdbx_strand_id
1 'polypeptide(L)'
;KITEPRLTILALMQEHQEEHFSAEDVYKMLLERGEEIGLATVYRVLNQFDEAKILIRHNFEGNKSVFELAPTEHHDHIICVDCGKVFEFNDDIIEKRQREITKQHGIELATH
;
A
#
# COMPACT_ATOMS: atom_id res chain seq x y z
N LYS A 1 -17.89 -8.84 8.46
CA LYS A 1 -19.21 -8.17 8.36
C LYS A 1 -19.14 -7.12 7.26
N ILE A 2 -20.09 -7.16 6.32
CA ILE A 2 -20.21 -6.17 5.24
C ILE A 2 -20.86 -4.91 5.81
N THR A 3 -20.27 -3.75 5.52
CA THR A 3 -20.79 -2.44 5.94
C THR A 3 -20.56 -1.46 4.80
N GLU A 4 -21.44 -0.47 4.65
CA GLU A 4 -21.34 0.53 3.60
C GLU A 4 -19.94 1.22 3.55
N PRO A 5 -19.34 1.70 4.67
CA PRO A 5 -18.03 2.35 4.58
C PRO A 5 -16.90 1.44 4.10
N ARG A 6 -17.02 0.13 4.35
CA ARG A 6 -16.03 -0.86 3.88
C ARG A 6 -16.16 -1.06 2.38
N LEU A 7 -17.38 -1.14 1.87
CA LEU A 7 -17.62 -1.31 0.43
C LEU A 7 -17.18 -0.07 -0.33
N THR A 8 -17.51 1.12 0.17
CA THR A 8 -17.16 2.40 -0.47
C THR A 8 -15.66 2.61 -0.52
N ILE A 9 -14.94 2.39 0.59
CA ILE A 9 -13.46 2.47 0.60
C ILE A 9 -12.83 1.40 -0.30
N LEU A 10 -13.35 0.17 -0.29
CA LEU A 10 -12.80 -0.89 -1.13
C LEU A 10 -13.01 -0.59 -2.63
N ALA A 11 -14.20 -0.13 -3.02
CA ALA A 11 -14.49 0.26 -4.39
C ALA A 11 -13.58 1.41 -4.86
N LEU A 12 -13.40 2.42 -4.01
CA LEU A 12 -12.45 3.51 -4.25
C LEU A 12 -11.03 2.97 -4.50
N MET A 13 -10.52 2.11 -3.63
CA MET A 13 -9.20 1.50 -3.82
C MET A 13 -9.11 0.68 -5.11
N GLN A 14 -10.17 -0.03 -5.49
CA GLN A 14 -10.22 -0.84 -6.71
C GLN A 14 -10.24 -0.03 -8.01
N GLU A 15 -10.63 1.24 -7.96
CA GLU A 15 -10.54 2.15 -9.10
C GLU A 15 -9.10 2.66 -9.31
N HIS A 16 -8.25 2.52 -8.29
CA HIS A 16 -6.89 3.05 -8.24
C HIS A 16 -5.89 1.96 -7.83
N GLN A 17 -5.89 0.82 -8.54
CA GLN A 17 -5.15 -0.39 -8.13
C GLN A 17 -3.63 -0.23 -8.16
N GLU A 18 -3.13 0.68 -9.00
CA GLU A 18 -1.69 0.97 -9.18
C GLU A 18 -1.24 2.21 -8.39
N GLU A 19 -2.06 2.64 -7.41
CA GLU A 19 -1.77 3.83 -6.61
C GLU A 19 -1.64 3.51 -5.12
N HIS A 20 -0.79 4.28 -4.48
CA HIS A 20 -0.44 4.17 -3.08
C HIS A 20 -1.01 5.35 -2.30
N PHE A 21 -1.94 5.08 -1.39
CA PHE A 21 -2.67 6.15 -0.69
C PHE A 21 -2.36 6.19 0.80
N SER A 22 -2.13 7.39 1.33
CA SER A 22 -2.29 7.60 2.78
C SER A 22 -3.77 7.56 3.16
N ALA A 23 -4.07 7.40 4.45
CA ALA A 23 -5.45 7.48 4.94
C ALA A 23 -6.06 8.86 4.67
N GLU A 24 -5.24 9.91 4.69
CA GLU A 24 -5.60 11.28 4.37
C GLU A 24 -5.94 11.45 2.89
N ASP A 25 -5.23 10.76 1.99
CA ASP A 25 -5.52 10.80 0.56
C ASP A 25 -6.87 10.12 0.28
N VAL A 26 -7.09 8.92 0.83
CA VAL A 26 -8.39 8.22 0.76
C VAL A 26 -9.52 9.11 1.29
N TYR A 27 -9.31 9.75 2.44
CA TYR A 27 -10.31 10.65 3.02
C TYR A 27 -10.62 11.85 2.12
N LYS A 28 -9.61 12.48 1.51
CA LYS A 28 -9.82 13.59 0.55
C LYS A 28 -10.62 13.13 -0.66
N MET A 29 -10.29 11.98 -1.24
CA MET A 29 -11.01 11.43 -2.39
C MET A 29 -12.47 11.12 -2.07
N LEU A 30 -12.75 10.60 -0.87
CA LEU A 30 -14.12 10.38 -0.39
C LEU A 30 -14.88 11.71 -0.23
N LEU A 31 -14.23 12.73 0.33
CA LEU A 31 -14.83 14.05 0.50
C LEU A 31 -15.15 14.70 -0.86
N GLU A 32 -14.27 14.58 -1.85
CA GLU A 32 -14.48 15.05 -3.21
C GLU A 32 -15.65 14.35 -3.92
N ARG A 33 -15.94 13.10 -3.55
CA ARG A 33 -17.11 12.33 -4.01
C ARG A 33 -18.40 12.65 -3.23
N GLY A 34 -18.32 13.47 -2.18
CA GLY A 34 -19.46 13.82 -1.34
C GLY A 34 -19.83 12.76 -0.30
N GLU A 35 -18.92 11.82 0.00
CA GLU A 35 -19.14 10.77 1.00
C GLU A 35 -19.00 11.32 2.43
N GLU A 36 -19.91 10.93 3.33
CA GLU A 36 -19.90 11.36 4.75
C GLU A 36 -19.06 10.42 5.65
N ILE A 37 -17.94 9.91 5.13
CA ILE A 37 -17.05 8.99 5.87
C ILE A 37 -15.93 9.79 6.53
N GLY A 38 -15.97 9.90 7.86
CA GLY A 38 -14.93 10.59 8.62
C GLY A 38 -13.57 9.88 8.62
N LEU A 39 -12.48 10.65 8.72
CA LEU A 39 -11.09 10.17 8.69
C LEU A 39 -10.81 9.02 9.70
N ALA A 40 -11.35 9.09 10.91
CA ALA A 40 -11.19 8.01 11.90
C ALA A 40 -11.79 6.67 11.43
N THR A 41 -12.89 6.72 10.68
CA THR A 41 -13.49 5.52 10.05
C THR A 41 -12.60 5.01 8.93
N VAL A 42 -12.01 5.88 8.12
CA VAL A 42 -11.06 5.51 7.06
C VAL A 42 -9.89 4.73 7.65
N TYR A 43 -9.18 5.28 8.66
CA TYR A 43 -8.10 4.55 9.33
C TYR A 43 -8.54 3.19 9.86
N ARG A 44 -9.69 3.13 10.54
CA ARG A 44 -10.20 1.86 11.09
C ARG A 44 -10.45 0.84 9.99
N VAL A 45 -11.01 1.25 8.85
CA VAL A 45 -11.28 0.35 7.72
C VAL A 45 -9.99 -0.09 7.04
N LEU A 46 -9.05 0.82 6.78
CA LEU A 46 -7.75 0.49 6.18
C LEU A 46 -6.96 -0.49 7.07
N ASN A 47 -6.92 -0.25 8.39
CA ASN A 47 -6.31 -1.19 9.35
C ASN A 47 -6.98 -2.56 9.30
N GLN A 48 -8.31 -2.62 9.22
CA GLN A 48 -9.04 -3.89 9.14
C GLN A 48 -8.78 -4.63 7.82
N PHE A 49 -8.53 -3.92 6.73
CA PHE A 49 -8.18 -4.53 5.46
C PHE A 49 -6.73 -5.02 5.43
N ASP A 50 -5.81 -4.29 6.03
CA ASP A 50 -4.42 -4.71 6.24
C ASP A 50 -4.33 -5.97 7.12
N GLU A 51 -5.05 -6.00 8.24
CA GLU A 51 -5.20 -7.21 9.09
C GLU A 51 -5.77 -8.40 8.31
N ALA A 52 -6.73 -8.15 7.40
CA ALA A 52 -7.35 -9.16 6.57
C ALA A 52 -6.56 -9.50 5.29
N LYS A 53 -5.38 -8.89 5.08
CA LYS A 53 -4.55 -9.05 3.88
C LYS A 53 -5.25 -8.71 2.55
N ILE A 54 -6.25 -7.83 2.63
CA ILE A 54 -6.90 -7.23 1.46
C ILE A 54 -6.06 -6.06 0.94
N LEU A 55 -5.48 -5.29 1.87
CA LEU A 55 -4.50 -4.24 1.59
C LEU A 55 -3.15 -4.65 2.17
N ILE A 56 -2.08 -4.05 1.63
CA ILE A 56 -0.76 -4.04 2.26
C ILE A 56 -0.48 -2.62 2.73
N ARG A 57 0.07 -2.50 3.94
CA ARG A 57 0.58 -1.23 4.46
C ARG A 57 2.09 -1.19 4.33
N HIS A 58 2.58 -0.12 3.71
CA HIS A 58 3.98 0.25 3.73
C HIS A 58 4.20 1.40 4.70
N ASN A 59 5.21 1.27 5.56
CA ASN A 59 5.62 2.34 6.47
C ASN A 59 6.91 2.95 5.95
N PHE A 60 6.84 4.20 5.52
CA PHE A 60 7.99 4.94 5.03
C PHE A 60 8.53 5.90 6.09
N GLU A 61 9.76 6.37 5.89
CA GLU A 61 10.38 7.36 6.77
C GLU A 61 9.50 8.61 6.92
N GLY A 62 9.49 9.21 8.11
CA GLY A 62 8.65 10.37 8.43
C GLY A 62 7.23 10.04 8.94
N ASN A 63 6.99 8.81 9.44
CA ASN A 63 5.69 8.34 9.96
C ASN A 63 4.55 8.34 8.92
N LYS A 64 4.87 8.32 7.63
CA LYS A 64 3.86 8.20 6.58
C LYS A 64 3.60 6.72 6.28
N SER A 65 2.40 6.26 6.59
CA SER A 65 1.90 4.97 6.11
C SER A 65 1.13 5.16 4.82
N VAL A 66 1.42 4.34 3.81
CA VAL A 66 0.57 4.22 2.62
C VAL A 66 -0.02 2.82 2.55
N PHE A 67 -1.14 2.71 1.87
CA PHE A 67 -1.86 1.48 1.63
C PHE A 67 -2.01 1.28 0.13
N GLU A 68 -1.83 0.03 -0.27
CA GLU A 68 -2.11 -0.46 -1.62
C GLU A 68 -3.03 -1.69 -1.53
N LEU A 69 -3.73 -2.01 -2.61
CA LEU A 69 -4.36 -3.32 -2.74
C LEU A 69 -3.28 -4.38 -2.75
N ALA A 70 -3.53 -5.52 -2.08
CA ALA A 70 -2.56 -6.62 -2.09
C ALA A 70 -2.23 -6.99 -3.55
N PRO A 71 -0.98 -6.74 -4.00
CA PRO A 71 -0.64 -6.83 -5.40
C PRO A 71 -0.54 -8.30 -5.83
N THR A 72 -0.84 -8.54 -7.10
CA THR A 72 -0.72 -9.88 -7.70
C THR A 72 0.71 -10.20 -8.13
N GLU A 73 1.53 -9.17 -8.37
CA GLU A 73 2.93 -9.28 -8.80
C GLU A 73 3.85 -8.51 -7.85
N HIS A 74 5.07 -9.03 -7.66
CA HIS A 74 6.09 -8.39 -6.83
C HIS A 74 6.60 -7.11 -7.47
N HIS A 75 6.68 -6.05 -6.69
CA HIS A 75 7.30 -4.79 -7.08
C HIS A 75 7.97 -4.14 -5.87
N ASP A 76 9.00 -3.35 -6.14
CA ASP A 76 9.70 -2.52 -5.17
C ASP A 76 9.23 -1.06 -5.28
N HIS A 77 9.57 -0.25 -4.27
CA HIS A 77 9.10 1.13 -4.14
C HIS A 77 10.25 2.14 -4.16
N ILE A 78 10.10 3.22 -4.92
CA ILE A 78 10.88 4.46 -4.81
C ILE A 78 9.97 5.56 -4.28
N ILE A 79 10.42 6.29 -3.26
CA ILE A 79 9.64 7.37 -2.65
C ILE A 79 10.35 8.69 -2.88
N CYS A 80 9.63 9.67 -3.43
CA CYS A 80 10.13 11.03 -3.49
C CYS A 80 9.97 11.70 -2.12
N VAL A 81 11.07 12.06 -1.48
CA VAL A 81 11.06 12.73 -0.16
C VAL A 81 10.47 14.15 -0.21
N ASP A 82 10.53 14.82 -1.36
CA ASP A 82 10.03 16.19 -1.52
C ASP A 82 8.50 16.26 -1.66
N CYS A 83 7.89 15.30 -2.37
CA CYS A 83 6.45 15.30 -2.65
C CYS A 83 5.68 14.12 -2.05
N GLY A 84 6.38 13.12 -1.51
CA GLY A 84 5.80 11.94 -0.88
C GLY A 84 5.08 10.99 -1.85
N LYS A 85 5.31 11.13 -3.17
CA LYS A 85 4.81 10.20 -4.19
C LYS A 85 5.62 8.91 -4.18
N VAL A 86 4.93 7.80 -4.43
CA VAL A 86 5.49 6.46 -4.54
C VAL A 86 5.52 6.07 -6.01
N PHE A 87 6.63 5.49 -6.44
CA PHE A 87 6.84 4.96 -7.78
C PHE A 87 7.19 3.48 -7.65
N GLU A 88 6.46 2.65 -8.38
CA GLU A 88 6.70 1.21 -8.42
C GLU A 88 7.77 0.88 -9.47
N PHE A 89 8.57 -0.14 -9.19
CA PHE A 89 9.48 -0.71 -10.17
C PHE A 89 9.70 -2.19 -9.92
N ASN A 90 10.14 -2.90 -10.97
CA ASN A 90 10.65 -4.26 -10.87
C ASN A 90 11.92 -4.32 -11.72
N ASP A 91 13.04 -4.75 -11.12
CA ASP A 91 14.34 -4.80 -11.81
C ASP A 91 15.01 -6.17 -11.63
N ASP A 92 15.12 -6.90 -12.74
CA ASP A 92 15.71 -8.24 -12.79
C ASP A 92 17.15 -8.30 -12.26
N ILE A 93 17.91 -7.21 -12.40
CA ILE A 93 19.31 -7.17 -11.96
C ILE A 93 19.38 -7.08 -10.42
N ILE A 94 18.57 -6.22 -9.82
CA ILE A 94 18.46 -6.08 -8.36
C ILE A 94 17.96 -7.38 -7.74
N GLU A 95 16.88 -7.93 -8.28
CA GLU A 95 16.26 -9.18 -7.85
C GLU A 95 17.25 -10.36 -7.88
N LYS A 96 17.99 -10.49 -8.99
CA LYS A 96 19.05 -11.49 -9.11
C LYS A 96 20.15 -11.26 -8.09
N ARG A 97 20.54 -10.00 -7.85
CA ARG A 97 21.64 -9.66 -6.94
C ARG A 97 21.32 -10.01 -5.50
N GLN A 98 20.08 -9.78 -5.03
CA GLN A 98 19.63 -10.20 -3.71
C GLN A 98 19.77 -11.72 -3.53
N ARG A 99 19.34 -12.50 -4.52
CA ARG A 99 19.46 -13.98 -4.54
C ARG A 99 20.91 -14.46 -4.54
N GLU A 100 21.81 -13.76 -5.24
CA GLU A 100 23.24 -14.07 -5.22
C GLU A 100 23.86 -13.84 -3.83
N ILE A 101 23.50 -12.73 -3.17
CA ILE A 101 24.02 -12.36 -1.85
C ILE A 101 23.55 -13.36 -0.80
N THR A 102 22.26 -13.72 -0.77
CA THR A 102 21.74 -14.70 0.19
C THR A 102 22.42 -16.07 0.03
N LYS A 103 22.64 -16.50 -1.21
CA LYS A 103 23.39 -17.72 -1.51
C LYS A 103 24.84 -17.67 -1.00
N GLN A 104 25.53 -16.53 -1.13
CA GLN A 104 26.89 -16.36 -0.61
C GLN A 104 26.96 -16.49 0.91
N HIS A 105 25.90 -16.09 1.61
CA HIS A 105 25.79 -16.23 3.07
C HIS A 105 25.18 -17.57 3.52
N GLY A 106 24.78 -18.44 2.59
CA GLY A 106 24.15 -19.72 2.91
C GLY A 106 22.77 -19.58 3.55
N ILE A 107 22.06 -18.49 3.27
CA ILE A 107 20.70 -18.22 3.78
C ILE A 107 19.67 -18.25 2.64
N GLU A 108 18.42 -18.53 2.98
CA GLU A 108 17.28 -18.49 2.06
C GLU A 108 16.63 -17.10 2.07
N LEU A 109 16.31 -16.56 0.89
CA LEU A 109 15.57 -15.30 0.77
C LEU A 109 14.09 -15.56 1.02
N ALA A 110 13.57 -15.14 2.17
CA ALA A 110 12.14 -15.28 2.50
C ALA A 110 11.30 -14.09 2.02
N THR A 111 11.82 -12.87 2.14
CA THR A 111 11.22 -11.59 1.72
C THR A 111 12.33 -10.54 1.62
N HIS A 112 12.06 -9.46 0.90
CA HIS A 112 12.84 -8.23 0.92
C HIS A 112 11.93 -7.01 0.95
#